data_AF-A0A4S2F9N5-F1
#
_entry.id   AF-A0A4S2F9N5-F1
#
_cell.length_a   1.000
_cell.length_b   1.000
_cell.length_c   1.000
_cell.angle_alpha   90.00
_cell.angle_beta   90.00
_cell.angle_gamma   90.00
#
_symmetry.space_group_name_H-M   'P 1'
#
loop_
_entity.id
_entity.type
_entity.pdbx_description
1 polymer ?
#
loop_
_entity_poly.entity_id
_entity_poly.type
_entity_poly.pdbx_seq_one_letter_code
_entity_poly.pdbx_strand_id
1 'polypeptide(L)'
;MNKSKKWLVSLCAAVALSFSPVTLRAAEETSTNTEPTLYKTVDEQKNALSAYPSVIRAGFDANQSQTDQGTYVIPGLIETQTLDKTGKVAECDEMTPQGVTIADDYILISAYCHKHEHNTVLYVLSRDDHKYLKTIVLENRPHAGSIAYDTLNRNVWIATKDEKTKKGSVSFIKLANMDNYDFEHDHKALKYDYSIETPQLKDDSFLTYADSKLYCGYFTKDEGSVKVYDFDIDPASGKLDTTRRHVAKAYGYDNIGDNCQGIAMDDHFIYLAASDGPSMQSTLSVFKRGETSLLNSNAQKIITLPPRLEQIYPDGNGGLLTLYESAASAYRNEGSDHIDRVLTMNIQDMLASK
;
A
#
# COMPACT_ATOMS: atom_id res chain seq x y z
N MET A 1 8.47 -80.29 -24.78
CA MET A 1 9.87 -79.89 -24.52
C MET A 1 10.29 -78.86 -25.56
N ASN A 2 10.78 -77.71 -25.09
CA ASN A 2 11.70 -76.73 -25.73
C ASN A 2 11.63 -76.49 -27.25
N LYS A 3 11.16 -75.31 -27.67
CA LYS A 3 11.95 -74.08 -27.95
C LYS A 3 12.82 -74.17 -29.21
N SER A 4 12.46 -73.40 -30.25
CA SER A 4 13.29 -72.27 -30.71
C SER A 4 12.66 -71.46 -31.85
N LYS A 5 12.49 -70.16 -31.56
CA LYS A 5 12.77 -68.95 -32.37
C LYS A 5 12.26 -68.89 -33.82
N LYS A 6 11.33 -67.97 -34.05
CA LYS A 6 11.25 -67.17 -35.28
C LYS A 6 11.21 -65.68 -34.93
N TRP A 7 12.04 -64.94 -35.66
CA TRP A 7 12.16 -63.49 -35.66
C TRP A 7 10.86 -62.83 -36.12
N LEU A 8 10.50 -61.70 -35.50
CA LEU A 8 9.60 -60.73 -36.13
C LEU A 8 10.09 -59.31 -35.85
N VAL A 9 10.05 -58.57 -36.94
CA VAL A 9 10.58 -57.24 -37.20
C VAL A 9 9.84 -56.19 -36.38
N SER A 10 10.60 -55.27 -35.78
CA SER A 10 10.08 -54.11 -35.05
C SER A 10 9.50 -53.10 -36.03
N LEU A 11 8.19 -52.89 -35.99
CA LEU A 11 7.51 -51.78 -36.68
C LEU A 11 7.37 -50.64 -35.67
N CYS A 12 8.28 -49.67 -35.69
CA CYS A 12 8.13 -48.42 -34.95
C CYS A 12 7.09 -47.54 -35.65
N ALA A 13 5.84 -47.58 -35.20
CA ALA A 13 4.86 -46.55 -35.49
C ALA A 13 5.16 -45.34 -34.60
N ALA A 14 5.75 -44.29 -35.18
CA ALA A 14 5.85 -43.00 -34.52
C ALA A 14 4.45 -42.38 -34.45
N VAL A 15 3.84 -42.41 -33.27
CA VAL A 15 2.66 -41.58 -32.98
C VAL A 15 3.19 -40.18 -32.71
N ALA A 16 3.15 -39.33 -33.72
CA ALA A 16 3.26 -37.89 -33.52
C ALA A 16 2.01 -37.43 -32.77
N LEU A 17 2.12 -37.30 -31.45
CA LEU A 17 1.16 -36.53 -30.66
C LEU A 17 1.31 -35.08 -31.09
N SER A 18 0.46 -34.65 -32.02
CA SER A 18 0.21 -33.23 -32.27
C SER A 18 -0.35 -32.65 -30.97
N PHE A 19 0.50 -32.00 -30.18
CA PHE A 19 0.04 -31.03 -29.21
C PHE A 19 -0.64 -29.92 -30.01
N SER A 20 -1.96 -29.96 -30.10
CA SER A 20 -2.70 -28.75 -30.40
C SER A 20 -2.26 -27.72 -29.36
N PRO A 21 -1.77 -26.53 -29.76
CA PRO A 21 -1.61 -25.47 -28.79
C PRO A 21 -3.01 -25.29 -28.19
N VAL A 22 -3.12 -25.47 -26.87
CA VAL A 22 -4.22 -24.87 -26.14
C VAL A 22 -4.10 -23.40 -26.49
N THR A 23 -4.90 -22.94 -27.44
CA THR A 23 -5.19 -21.53 -27.56
C THR A 23 -5.74 -21.16 -26.20
N LEU A 24 -4.89 -20.50 -25.39
CA LEU A 24 -5.35 -19.64 -24.32
C LEU A 24 -6.46 -18.82 -24.97
N ARG A 25 -7.71 -19.14 -24.66
CA ARG A 25 -8.76 -18.16 -24.83
C ARG A 25 -8.30 -17.00 -23.96
N ALA A 26 -8.04 -15.86 -24.58
CA ALA A 26 -7.99 -14.61 -23.85
C ALA A 26 -9.21 -14.61 -22.94
N ALA A 27 -8.97 -14.58 -21.63
CA ALA A 27 -10.00 -14.21 -20.69
C ALA A 27 -10.56 -12.87 -21.19
N GLU A 28 -11.88 -12.70 -21.22
CA GLU A 28 -12.43 -11.35 -21.31
C GLU A 28 -11.73 -10.51 -20.23
N GLU A 29 -11.18 -9.38 -20.66
CA GLU A 29 -10.18 -8.61 -19.95
C GLU A 29 -10.69 -8.18 -18.57
N THR A 30 -9.82 -8.35 -17.58
CA THR A 30 -9.93 -7.82 -16.22
C THR A 30 -10.37 -6.35 -16.23
N SER A 31 -11.41 -6.00 -15.46
CA SER A 31 -11.98 -4.65 -15.42
C SER A 31 -11.30 -3.69 -14.43
N THR A 32 -10.11 -4.04 -13.94
CA THR A 32 -9.22 -3.11 -13.23
C THR A 32 -8.17 -2.58 -14.19
N ASN A 33 -8.13 -1.27 -14.43
CA ASN A 33 -7.11 -0.68 -15.27
C ASN A 33 -5.72 -0.77 -14.59
N THR A 34 -4.69 -1.17 -15.33
CA THR A 34 -3.33 -1.37 -14.81
C THR A 34 -2.29 -0.45 -15.45
N GLU A 35 -2.67 0.24 -16.54
CA GLU A 35 -1.81 1.18 -17.25
C GLU A 35 -1.75 2.55 -16.54
N PRO A 36 -0.65 3.31 -16.70
CA PRO A 36 -0.57 4.68 -16.19
C PRO A 36 -1.74 5.54 -16.66
N THR A 37 -2.34 6.28 -15.74
CA THR A 37 -3.58 7.02 -16.00
C THR A 37 -3.33 8.41 -16.60
N LEU A 38 -2.26 9.09 -16.17
CA LEU A 38 -1.99 10.48 -16.53
C LEU A 38 -0.69 10.62 -17.34
N TYR A 39 0.34 9.86 -16.99
CA TYR A 39 1.67 9.97 -17.58
C TYR A 39 2.07 8.66 -18.24
N LYS A 40 2.14 8.65 -19.57
CA LYS A 40 2.41 7.44 -20.37
C LYS A 40 3.78 6.83 -20.08
N THR A 41 4.72 7.65 -19.60
CA THR A 41 6.08 7.24 -19.27
C THR A 41 6.51 7.78 -17.91
N VAL A 42 7.51 7.12 -17.32
CA VAL A 42 8.16 7.60 -16.09
C VAL A 42 8.74 9.01 -16.28
N ASP A 43 9.30 9.31 -17.46
CA ASP A 43 9.88 10.61 -17.76
C ASP A 43 8.82 11.73 -17.84
N GLU A 44 7.61 11.43 -18.34
CA GLU A 44 6.49 12.37 -18.30
C GLU A 44 6.09 12.70 -16.84
N GLN A 45 5.98 11.69 -15.97
CA GLN A 45 5.73 11.91 -14.54
C GLN A 45 6.86 12.72 -13.89
N LYS A 46 8.13 12.38 -14.19
CA LYS A 46 9.30 13.09 -13.69
C LYS A 46 9.27 14.57 -14.08
N ASN A 47 8.92 14.87 -15.34
CA ASN A 47 8.82 16.25 -15.84
C ASN A 47 7.70 17.03 -15.13
N ALA A 48 6.56 16.39 -14.85
CA ALA A 48 5.47 16.99 -14.09
C ALA A 48 5.89 17.37 -12.65
N LEU A 49 6.85 16.64 -12.08
CA LEU A 49 7.38 16.88 -10.73
C LEU A 49 8.67 17.73 -10.71
N SER A 50 8.98 18.44 -11.80
CA SER A 50 10.21 19.26 -11.93
C SER A 50 10.33 20.37 -10.88
N ALA A 51 9.21 20.82 -10.30
CA ALA A 51 9.18 21.77 -9.18
C ALA A 51 9.69 21.20 -7.84
N TYR A 52 9.92 19.87 -7.76
CA TYR A 52 10.34 19.17 -6.54
C TYR A 52 11.72 18.52 -6.70
N PRO A 53 12.83 19.27 -6.61
CA PRO A 53 14.18 18.75 -6.83
C PRO A 53 14.55 17.55 -5.93
N SER A 54 13.99 17.49 -4.72
CA SER A 54 14.20 16.34 -3.82
C SER A 54 13.56 15.07 -4.37
N VAL A 55 12.39 15.17 -5.00
CA VAL A 55 11.72 14.03 -5.66
C VAL A 55 12.46 13.64 -6.93
N ILE A 56 12.92 14.61 -7.72
CA ILE A 56 13.74 14.33 -8.91
C ILE A 56 14.99 13.54 -8.55
N ARG A 57 15.77 14.04 -7.58
CA ARG A 57 17.05 13.44 -7.19
C ARG A 57 16.87 12.13 -6.43
N ALA A 58 16.10 12.13 -5.35
CA ALA A 58 15.96 10.96 -4.48
C ALA A 58 14.98 9.92 -5.03
N GLY A 59 14.01 10.34 -5.84
CA GLY A 59 13.06 9.44 -6.48
C GLY A 59 13.58 8.91 -7.81
N PHE A 60 13.65 9.76 -8.82
CA PHE A 60 13.93 9.32 -10.20
C PHE A 60 15.41 9.08 -10.49
N ASP A 61 16.30 10.03 -10.16
CA ASP A 61 17.72 9.91 -10.49
C ASP A 61 18.39 8.78 -9.70
N ALA A 62 18.11 8.67 -8.40
CA ALA A 62 18.64 7.62 -7.53
C ALA A 62 18.23 6.21 -7.96
N ASN A 63 17.07 6.08 -8.62
CA ASN A 63 16.52 4.79 -9.05
C ASN A 63 16.60 4.57 -10.57
N GLN A 64 17.37 5.37 -11.31
CA GLN A 64 17.40 5.33 -12.77
C GLN A 64 17.67 3.93 -13.36
N SER A 65 18.43 3.07 -12.66
CA SER A 65 18.76 1.71 -13.09
C SER A 65 17.75 0.64 -12.67
N GLN A 66 16.76 0.98 -11.84
CA GLN A 66 15.73 0.06 -11.36
C GLN A 66 14.60 -0.08 -12.39
N THR A 67 13.84 -1.17 -12.33
CA THR A 67 12.58 -1.33 -13.08
C THR A 67 11.71 -0.09 -12.87
N ASP A 68 11.21 0.49 -13.97
CA ASP A 68 10.38 1.70 -13.96
C ASP A 68 10.91 2.85 -13.09
N GLN A 69 12.24 2.98 -13.01
CA GLN A 69 12.95 3.91 -12.13
C GLN A 69 12.49 3.85 -10.66
N GLY A 70 12.19 2.64 -10.16
CA GLY A 70 11.74 2.41 -8.78
C GLY A 70 10.30 2.86 -8.51
N THR A 71 9.50 3.04 -9.56
CA THR A 71 8.09 3.46 -9.44
C THR A 71 7.13 2.32 -9.77
N TYR A 72 5.94 2.34 -9.17
CA TYR A 72 4.90 1.34 -9.39
C TYR A 72 3.62 2.04 -9.83
N VAL A 73 3.09 1.70 -11.01
CA VAL A 73 1.81 2.27 -11.47
C VAL A 73 0.72 1.93 -10.47
N ILE A 74 -0.09 2.92 -10.06
CA ILE A 74 -1.24 2.67 -9.19
C ILE A 74 -2.38 2.12 -10.06
N PRO A 75 -2.82 0.86 -9.87
CA PRO A 75 -3.94 0.33 -10.62
C PRO A 75 -5.25 0.97 -10.18
N GLY A 76 -6.27 0.86 -11.03
CA GLY A 76 -7.64 1.14 -10.65
C GLY A 76 -8.06 2.60 -10.56
N LEU A 77 -7.18 3.53 -10.96
CA LEU A 77 -7.47 4.98 -10.96
C LEU A 77 -8.57 5.40 -11.97
N ILE A 78 -8.92 4.53 -12.93
CA ILE A 78 -10.01 4.73 -13.89
C ILE A 78 -11.20 3.83 -13.55
N GLU A 79 -10.94 2.54 -13.34
CA GLU A 79 -11.97 1.54 -13.06
C GLU A 79 -11.39 0.34 -12.29
N THR A 80 -12.21 -0.28 -11.44
CA THR A 80 -11.83 -1.46 -10.66
C THR A 80 -13.01 -2.36 -10.42
N GLN A 81 -12.82 -3.66 -10.69
CA GLN A 81 -13.77 -4.68 -10.30
C GLN A 81 -13.81 -4.86 -8.79
N THR A 82 -15.00 -4.81 -8.21
CA THR A 82 -15.22 -4.98 -6.77
C THR A 82 -16.67 -5.41 -6.52
N LEU A 83 -17.16 -5.25 -5.28
CA LEU A 83 -18.53 -5.55 -4.90
C LEU A 83 -19.31 -4.29 -4.54
N ASP A 84 -20.58 -4.21 -4.94
CA ASP A 84 -21.52 -3.17 -4.52
C ASP A 84 -22.03 -3.39 -3.08
N LYS A 85 -22.89 -2.46 -2.59
CA LYS A 85 -23.52 -2.56 -1.26
C LYS A 85 -24.36 -3.83 -1.04
N THR A 86 -24.78 -4.50 -2.12
CA THR A 86 -25.57 -5.75 -2.09
C THR A 86 -24.69 -7.00 -2.18
N GLY A 87 -23.37 -6.84 -2.33
CA GLY A 87 -22.42 -7.94 -2.48
C GLY A 87 -22.39 -8.53 -3.89
N LYS A 88 -22.82 -7.77 -4.92
CA LYS A 88 -22.72 -8.18 -6.32
C LYS A 88 -21.49 -7.55 -6.97
N VAL A 89 -20.91 -8.27 -7.92
CA VAL A 89 -19.82 -7.75 -8.76
C VAL A 89 -20.27 -6.47 -9.46
N ALA A 90 -19.44 -5.44 -9.37
CA ALA A 90 -19.66 -4.13 -9.94
C ALA A 90 -18.32 -3.46 -10.26
N GLU A 91 -18.36 -2.46 -11.14
CA GLU A 91 -17.21 -1.63 -11.47
C GLU A 91 -17.26 -0.32 -10.68
N CYS A 92 -16.14 0.03 -10.08
CA CYS A 92 -15.97 1.31 -9.39
C CYS A 92 -15.02 2.22 -10.18
N ASP A 93 -15.48 3.43 -10.50
CA ASP A 93 -14.75 4.46 -11.26
C ASP A 93 -14.15 5.57 -10.36
N GLU A 94 -14.12 5.32 -9.05
CA GLU A 94 -13.85 6.30 -7.98
C GLU A 94 -12.99 5.67 -6.88
N MET A 95 -12.13 4.73 -7.23
CA MET A 95 -11.15 4.21 -6.28
C MET A 95 -10.10 5.28 -6.00
N THR A 96 -9.93 5.57 -4.71
CA THR A 96 -8.94 6.52 -4.20
C THR A 96 -7.90 5.74 -3.41
N PRO A 97 -6.63 5.73 -3.84
CA PRO A 97 -5.58 5.03 -3.11
C PRO A 97 -5.27 5.75 -1.80
N GLN A 98 -4.92 4.99 -0.77
CA GLN A 98 -4.80 5.49 0.59
C GLN A 98 -3.55 4.97 1.30
N GLY A 99 -3.32 3.66 1.20
CA GLY A 99 -2.21 3.01 1.90
C GLY A 99 -1.29 2.22 1.00
N VAL A 100 -0.02 2.11 1.41
CA VAL A 100 1.00 1.30 0.72
C VAL A 100 1.85 0.53 1.72
N THR A 101 2.19 -0.72 1.39
CA THR A 101 3.17 -1.51 2.14
C THR A 101 3.89 -2.52 1.24
N ILE A 102 5.04 -3.01 1.69
CA ILE A 102 5.71 -4.16 1.09
C ILE A 102 5.38 -5.39 1.92
N ALA A 103 4.80 -6.41 1.30
CA ALA A 103 4.52 -7.70 1.91
C ALA A 103 5.28 -8.80 1.15
N ASP A 104 6.43 -9.22 1.69
CA ASP A 104 7.39 -10.11 1.02
C ASP A 104 7.71 -9.63 -0.42
N ASP A 105 7.25 -10.38 -1.42
CA ASP A 105 7.48 -10.17 -2.85
C ASP A 105 6.43 -9.24 -3.48
N TYR A 106 5.57 -8.61 -2.69
CA TYR A 106 4.48 -7.76 -3.17
C TYR A 106 4.59 -6.32 -2.72
N ILE A 107 4.18 -5.40 -3.60
CA ILE A 107 3.67 -4.09 -3.22
C ILE A 107 2.16 -4.21 -3.10
N LEU A 108 1.62 -3.79 -1.95
CA LEU A 108 0.19 -3.71 -1.71
C LEU A 108 -0.23 -2.24 -1.65
N ILE A 109 -1.33 -1.91 -2.32
CA ILE A 109 -1.93 -0.58 -2.31
C ILE A 109 -3.39 -0.69 -1.91
N SER A 110 -3.81 -0.06 -0.81
CA SER A 110 -5.24 0.03 -0.47
C SER A 110 -5.91 1.16 -1.23
N ALA A 111 -7.14 0.92 -1.70
CA ALA A 111 -7.97 1.95 -2.30
C ALA A 111 -9.44 1.77 -1.91
N TYR A 112 -10.09 2.87 -1.51
CA TYR A 112 -11.51 2.87 -1.16
C TYR A 112 -12.33 3.56 -2.24
N CYS A 113 -13.60 3.18 -2.36
CA CYS A 113 -14.55 3.91 -3.20
C CYS A 113 -14.87 5.26 -2.55
N HIS A 114 -14.51 6.37 -3.20
CA HIS A 114 -14.74 7.73 -2.69
C HIS A 114 -16.23 8.01 -2.43
N LYS A 115 -17.13 7.43 -3.24
CA LYS A 115 -18.60 7.53 -3.06
C LYS A 115 -19.14 6.60 -1.97
N HIS A 116 -18.30 5.74 -1.39
CA HIS A 116 -18.65 4.69 -0.43
C HIS A 116 -19.76 3.75 -0.93
N GLU A 117 -19.75 3.45 -2.24
CA GLU A 117 -20.73 2.58 -2.89
C GLU A 117 -20.23 1.17 -3.14
N HIS A 118 -18.92 1.02 -3.25
CA HIS A 118 -18.27 -0.25 -3.51
C HIS A 118 -17.28 -0.61 -2.41
N ASN A 119 -17.04 -1.91 -2.25
CA ASN A 119 -16.07 -2.43 -1.31
C ASN A 119 -14.66 -1.91 -1.60
N THR A 120 -13.94 -1.66 -0.51
CA THR A 120 -12.52 -1.29 -0.55
C THR A 120 -11.69 -2.44 -1.10
N VAL A 121 -10.60 -2.14 -1.77
CA VAL A 121 -9.72 -3.13 -2.38
C VAL A 121 -8.27 -2.98 -1.93
N LEU A 122 -7.49 -4.04 -2.11
CA LEU A 122 -6.04 -4.00 -2.14
C LEU A 122 -5.56 -4.43 -3.53
N TYR A 123 -4.79 -3.59 -4.20
CA TYR A 123 -4.07 -4.00 -5.41
C TYR A 123 -2.79 -4.71 -5.01
N VAL A 124 -2.54 -5.87 -5.62
CA VAL A 124 -1.34 -6.67 -5.42
C VAL A 124 -0.47 -6.51 -6.65
N LEU A 125 0.72 -5.96 -6.48
CA LEU A 125 1.73 -5.85 -7.53
C LEU A 125 2.96 -6.67 -7.14
N SER A 126 3.63 -7.25 -8.13
CA SER A 126 4.95 -7.84 -7.97
C SER A 126 5.96 -6.76 -7.61
N ARG A 127 6.76 -7.00 -6.57
CA ARG A 127 7.86 -6.12 -6.18
C ARG A 127 9.00 -6.14 -7.21
N ASP A 128 9.22 -7.28 -7.87
CA ASP A 128 10.39 -7.48 -8.74
C ASP A 128 10.22 -6.86 -10.13
N ASP A 129 9.08 -7.13 -10.78
CA ASP A 129 8.80 -6.69 -12.15
C ASP A 129 7.68 -5.65 -12.23
N HIS A 130 7.20 -5.17 -11.08
CA HIS A 130 6.28 -4.04 -10.90
C HIS A 130 4.88 -4.27 -11.51
N LYS A 131 4.58 -5.48 -11.96
CA LYS A 131 3.32 -5.80 -12.62
C LYS A 131 2.20 -6.01 -11.61
N TYR A 132 1.02 -5.50 -11.96
CA TYR A 132 -0.23 -5.91 -11.31
C TYR A 132 -0.45 -7.42 -11.43
N LEU A 133 -0.80 -8.03 -10.31
CA LEU A 133 -1.06 -9.47 -10.19
C LEU A 133 -2.55 -9.75 -10.01
N LYS A 134 -3.21 -9.07 -9.06
CA LYS A 134 -4.63 -9.23 -8.76
C LYS A 134 -5.17 -8.12 -7.86
N THR A 135 -6.49 -8.04 -7.77
CA THR A 135 -7.22 -7.19 -6.83
C THR A 135 -7.81 -8.06 -5.74
N ILE A 136 -7.57 -7.71 -4.48
CA ILE A 136 -8.21 -8.30 -3.31
C ILE A 136 -9.38 -7.41 -2.90
N VAL A 137 -10.61 -7.91 -2.93
CA VAL A 137 -11.77 -7.16 -2.47
C VAL A 137 -11.92 -7.40 -0.97
N LEU A 138 -11.81 -6.34 -0.17
CA LEU A 138 -11.98 -6.42 1.28
C LEU A 138 -13.46 -6.57 1.64
N GLU A 139 -13.73 -7.14 2.81
CA GLU A 139 -15.08 -7.08 3.36
C GLU A 139 -15.42 -5.65 3.80
N ASN A 140 -16.61 -5.21 3.40
CA ASN A 140 -17.16 -3.87 3.65
C ASN A 140 -16.38 -2.76 2.93
N ARG A 141 -16.52 -1.53 3.45
CA ARG A 141 -16.06 -0.28 2.81
C ARG A 141 -15.24 0.59 3.77
N PRO A 142 -14.25 0.01 4.50
CA PRO A 142 -13.41 0.83 5.36
C PRO A 142 -12.65 1.85 4.50
N HIS A 143 -12.30 3.00 5.08
CA HIS A 143 -11.41 3.94 4.41
C HIS A 143 -10.06 3.29 4.07
N ALA A 144 -9.60 2.34 4.91
CA ALA A 144 -8.30 1.68 4.79
C ALA A 144 -7.16 2.70 4.61
N GLY A 145 -7.23 3.76 5.41
CA GLY A 145 -6.34 4.93 5.34
C GLY A 145 -4.86 4.61 5.52
N SER A 146 -4.55 3.44 6.07
CA SER A 146 -3.18 2.97 6.18
C SER A 146 -3.11 1.45 6.28
N ILE A 147 -2.04 0.89 5.71
CA ILE A 147 -1.71 -0.53 5.78
C ILE A 147 -0.25 -0.75 6.18
N ALA A 148 0.06 -1.86 6.85
CA ALA A 148 1.42 -2.22 7.21
C ALA A 148 1.61 -3.73 7.25
N TYR A 149 2.80 -4.19 6.87
CA TYR A 149 3.14 -5.60 6.93
C TYR A 149 3.86 -5.97 8.24
N ASP A 150 3.25 -6.87 9.00
CA ASP A 150 3.87 -7.54 10.14
C ASP A 150 4.70 -8.73 9.64
N THR A 151 6.01 -8.51 9.54
CA THR A 151 6.97 -9.52 9.09
C THR A 151 7.10 -10.73 10.03
N LEU A 152 6.74 -10.59 11.30
CA LEU A 152 6.85 -11.66 12.30
C LEU A 152 5.80 -12.76 12.06
N ASN A 153 4.57 -12.35 11.78
CA ASN A 153 3.44 -13.28 11.59
C ASN A 153 2.96 -13.36 10.14
N ARG A 154 3.56 -12.57 9.23
CA ARG A 154 3.17 -12.44 7.82
C ARG A 154 1.72 -12.00 7.66
N ASN A 155 1.34 -10.95 8.38
CA ASN A 155 0.01 -10.36 8.37
C ASN A 155 0.04 -8.96 7.76
N VAL A 156 -0.95 -8.63 6.94
CA VAL A 156 -1.16 -7.27 6.45
C VAL A 156 -2.19 -6.61 7.35
N TRP A 157 -1.74 -5.69 8.18
CA TRP A 157 -2.58 -4.85 9.03
C TRP A 157 -3.21 -3.72 8.23
N ILE A 158 -4.47 -3.42 8.54
CA ILE A 158 -5.30 -2.44 7.85
C ILE A 158 -6.00 -1.60 8.91
N ALA A 159 -5.88 -0.28 8.78
CA ALA A 159 -6.61 0.69 9.57
C ALA A 159 -8.10 0.63 9.19
N THR A 160 -8.95 0.38 10.17
CA THR A 160 -10.38 0.19 9.98
C THR A 160 -11.17 0.98 11.03
N LYS A 161 -12.49 0.86 10.99
CA LYS A 161 -13.38 1.52 11.94
C LYS A 161 -14.48 0.55 12.35
N ASP A 162 -14.80 0.51 13.64
CA ASP A 162 -15.97 -0.24 14.08
C ASP A 162 -17.23 0.53 13.66
N GLU A 163 -18.06 -0.10 12.84
CA GLU A 163 -19.23 0.55 12.27
C GLU A 163 -20.32 0.87 13.30
N LYS A 164 -20.35 0.19 14.45
CA LYS A 164 -21.37 0.40 15.49
C LYS A 164 -20.95 1.51 16.45
N THR A 165 -19.71 1.48 16.92
CA THR A 165 -19.20 2.43 17.92
C THR A 165 -18.56 3.66 17.29
N LYS A 166 -18.25 3.59 15.98
CA LYS A 166 -17.52 4.61 15.22
C LYS A 166 -16.13 4.91 15.80
N LYS A 167 -15.52 3.93 16.47
CA LYS A 167 -14.15 4.00 16.99
C LYS A 167 -13.15 3.39 16.03
N GLY A 168 -11.90 3.84 16.11
CA GLY A 168 -10.80 3.23 15.37
C GLY A 168 -10.71 1.74 15.69
N SER A 169 -10.39 0.94 14.68
CA SER A 169 -10.19 -0.49 14.79
C SER A 169 -9.05 -0.90 13.89
N VAL A 170 -8.37 -1.98 14.22
CA VAL A 170 -7.39 -2.58 13.32
C VAL A 170 -7.81 -3.97 12.95
N SER A 171 -7.57 -4.32 11.71
CA SER A 171 -7.82 -5.66 11.18
C SER A 171 -6.57 -6.17 10.48
N PHE A 172 -6.42 -7.48 10.38
CA PHE A 172 -5.42 -8.05 9.48
C PHE A 172 -5.96 -9.17 8.62
N ILE A 173 -5.27 -9.37 7.50
CA ILE A 173 -5.40 -10.55 6.65
C ILE A 173 -4.03 -11.23 6.60
N LYS A 174 -4.01 -12.56 6.75
CA LYS A 174 -2.80 -13.36 6.57
C LYS A 174 -2.37 -13.33 5.11
N LEU A 175 -1.08 -13.15 4.85
CA LEU A 175 -0.56 -13.14 3.48
C LEU A 175 -0.92 -14.44 2.72
N ALA A 176 -0.91 -15.59 3.40
CA ALA A 176 -1.31 -16.86 2.80
C ALA A 176 -2.79 -16.89 2.33
N ASN A 177 -3.69 -16.14 2.97
CA ASN A 177 -5.08 -16.04 2.50
C ASN A 177 -5.17 -15.13 1.27
N MET A 178 -4.35 -14.09 1.21
CA MET A 178 -4.23 -13.21 0.04
C MET A 178 -3.65 -13.97 -1.16
N ASP A 179 -2.65 -14.83 -0.94
CA ASP A 179 -2.06 -15.68 -1.98
C ASP A 179 -3.10 -16.62 -2.61
N ASN A 180 -3.94 -17.24 -1.79
CA ASN A 180 -4.98 -18.18 -2.23
C ASN A 180 -6.26 -17.50 -2.74
N TYR A 181 -6.37 -16.18 -2.61
CA TYR A 181 -7.57 -15.44 -3.01
C TYR A 181 -7.64 -15.28 -4.54
N ASP A 182 -8.81 -15.58 -5.10
CA ASP A 182 -9.16 -15.46 -6.51
C ASP A 182 -10.56 -14.85 -6.67
N PHE A 183 -10.62 -13.54 -6.92
CA PHE A 183 -11.89 -12.84 -7.06
C PHE A 183 -12.64 -13.18 -8.35
N GLU A 184 -11.92 -13.46 -9.43
CA GLU A 184 -12.48 -13.79 -10.73
C GLU A 184 -13.24 -15.13 -10.66
N HIS A 185 -12.78 -16.04 -9.81
CA HIS A 185 -13.48 -17.30 -9.55
C HIS A 185 -14.56 -17.18 -8.47
N ASP A 186 -14.25 -16.58 -7.32
CA ASP A 186 -15.11 -16.67 -6.13
C ASP A 186 -16.16 -15.56 -6.03
N HIS A 187 -15.92 -14.40 -6.67
CA HIS A 187 -16.75 -13.19 -6.63
C HIS A 187 -17.20 -12.80 -5.22
N LYS A 188 -16.32 -12.97 -4.23
CA LYS A 188 -16.58 -12.73 -2.81
C LYS A 188 -15.46 -11.92 -2.22
N ALA A 189 -15.82 -11.02 -1.32
CA ALA A 189 -14.84 -10.32 -0.50
C ALA A 189 -14.03 -11.30 0.37
N LEU A 190 -12.74 -11.01 0.50
CA LEU A 190 -11.86 -11.62 1.49
C LEU A 190 -12.17 -11.06 2.87
N LYS A 191 -12.37 -11.95 3.84
CA LYS A 191 -12.66 -11.58 5.22
C LYS A 191 -11.37 -11.30 6.00
N TYR A 192 -11.46 -10.46 7.02
CA TYR A 192 -10.39 -10.28 7.97
C TYR A 192 -10.20 -11.57 8.80
N ASP A 193 -8.94 -11.98 8.96
CA ASP A 193 -8.57 -13.08 9.87
C ASP A 193 -8.74 -12.67 11.34
N TYR A 194 -8.62 -11.36 11.59
CA TYR A 194 -8.74 -10.76 12.90
C TYR A 194 -9.14 -9.29 12.75
N SER A 195 -10.03 -8.85 13.64
CA SER A 195 -10.39 -7.46 13.82
C SER A 195 -10.54 -7.18 15.31
N ILE A 196 -10.06 -6.03 15.74
CA ILE A 196 -10.22 -5.56 17.12
C ILE A 196 -10.46 -4.06 17.15
N GLU A 197 -11.47 -3.66 17.93
CA GLU A 197 -11.66 -2.26 18.25
C GLU A 197 -10.51 -1.77 19.12
N THR A 198 -10.03 -0.57 18.82
CA THR A 198 -9.07 0.17 19.63
C THR A 198 -9.76 1.42 20.18
N PRO A 199 -10.53 1.33 21.29
CA PRO A 199 -11.45 2.38 21.72
C PRO A 199 -10.78 3.73 22.05
N GLN A 200 -9.46 3.71 22.25
CA GLN A 200 -8.63 4.88 22.52
C GLN A 200 -8.42 5.74 21.26
N LEU A 201 -8.54 5.13 20.08
CA LEU A 201 -8.48 5.80 18.79
C LEU A 201 -9.86 6.35 18.44
N LYS A 202 -9.99 7.68 18.29
CA LYS A 202 -11.24 8.29 17.81
C LYS A 202 -11.52 7.88 16.36
N ASP A 203 -10.46 7.83 15.59
CA ASP A 203 -10.36 7.19 14.27
C ASP A 203 -9.01 6.49 14.20
N ASP A 204 -8.80 5.57 13.26
CA ASP A 204 -7.45 5.07 12.97
C ASP A 204 -6.96 5.72 11.67
N SER A 205 -6.23 6.82 11.81
CA SER A 205 -5.82 7.67 10.68
C SER A 205 -4.59 7.13 9.98
N PHE A 206 -3.68 6.51 10.73
CA PHE A 206 -2.47 5.93 10.19
C PHE A 206 -1.96 4.80 11.09
N LEU A 207 -1.25 3.84 10.49
CA LEU A 207 -0.54 2.81 11.24
C LEU A 207 0.82 2.47 10.61
N THR A 208 1.70 1.89 11.42
CA THR A 208 2.96 1.32 10.95
C THR A 208 3.37 0.13 11.82
N TYR A 209 4.17 -0.76 11.24
CA TYR A 209 4.75 -1.88 11.96
C TYR A 209 6.25 -1.64 12.13
N ALA A 210 6.73 -1.74 13.37
CA ALA A 210 8.15 -1.71 13.69
C ALA A 210 8.38 -2.43 15.03
N ASP A 211 9.57 -2.99 15.25
CA ASP A 211 9.96 -3.61 16.53
C ASP A 211 8.94 -4.64 17.08
N SER A 212 8.32 -5.44 16.20
CA SER A 212 7.25 -6.40 16.54
C SER A 212 6.00 -5.76 17.20
N LYS A 213 5.80 -4.47 16.99
CA LYS A 213 4.67 -3.69 17.49
C LYS A 213 3.89 -3.08 16.33
N LEU A 214 2.59 -2.92 16.55
CA LEU A 214 1.76 -2.09 15.71
C LEU A 214 1.64 -0.71 16.36
N TYR A 215 2.04 0.31 15.64
CA TYR A 215 1.85 1.70 16.03
C TYR A 215 0.64 2.22 15.28
N CYS A 216 -0.40 2.62 16.01
CA CYS A 216 -1.61 3.20 15.45
C CYS A 216 -1.75 4.61 15.96
N GLY A 217 -2.22 5.51 15.11
CA GLY A 217 -2.39 6.87 15.55
C GLY A 217 -3.51 7.59 14.85
N TYR A 218 -3.88 8.67 15.50
CA TYR A 218 -4.93 9.52 15.02
C TYR A 218 -4.62 10.96 15.34
N PHE A 219 -5.17 11.80 14.50
CA PHE A 219 -5.10 13.22 14.64
C PHE A 219 -6.42 13.77 15.19
N THR A 220 -6.32 14.83 16.01
CA THR A 220 -7.48 15.65 16.37
C THR A 220 -7.15 17.14 16.29
N LYS A 221 -7.85 17.86 15.40
CA LYS A 221 -7.80 19.33 15.30
C LYS A 221 -8.03 20.00 16.65
N ASP A 222 -8.99 19.50 17.42
CA ASP A 222 -9.37 20.09 18.72
C ASP A 222 -8.28 20.00 19.80
N GLU A 223 -7.43 18.97 19.76
CA GLU A 223 -6.39 18.75 20.78
C GLU A 223 -4.99 19.12 20.30
N GLY A 224 -4.87 19.54 19.03
CA GLY A 224 -3.61 20.06 18.51
C GLY A 224 -2.43 19.08 18.62
N SER A 225 -2.71 17.78 18.57
CA SER A 225 -1.71 16.74 18.83
C SER A 225 -1.96 15.49 18.00
N VAL A 226 -0.85 14.83 17.65
CA VAL A 226 -0.84 13.49 17.09
C VAL A 226 -0.68 12.51 18.25
N LYS A 227 -1.59 11.54 18.35
CA LYS A 227 -1.49 10.48 19.37
C LYS A 227 -1.13 9.18 18.70
N VAL A 228 -0.04 8.58 19.16
CA VAL A 228 0.39 7.25 18.72
C VAL A 228 0.30 6.29 19.90
N TYR A 229 -0.27 5.13 19.64
CA TYR A 229 -0.38 4.02 20.57
C TYR A 229 0.39 2.87 19.98
N ASP A 230 1.26 2.25 20.78
CA ASP A 230 1.93 1.02 20.36
C ASP A 230 1.31 -0.18 21.08
N PHE A 231 1.06 -1.20 20.28
CA PHE A 231 0.48 -2.47 20.71
C PHE A 231 1.48 -3.58 20.42
N ASP A 232 1.82 -4.35 21.44
CA ASP A 232 2.60 -5.57 21.25
C ASP A 232 1.77 -6.57 20.42
N ILE A 233 2.45 -7.29 19.53
CA ILE A 233 1.84 -8.40 18.78
C ILE A 233 2.26 -9.70 19.44
N ASP A 234 1.29 -10.55 19.79
CA ASP A 234 1.55 -11.89 20.28
C ASP A 234 2.19 -12.74 19.15
N PRO A 235 3.45 -13.18 19.28
CA PRO A 235 4.15 -13.92 18.23
C PRO A 235 3.52 -15.27 17.91
N ALA A 236 2.69 -15.84 18.79
CA ALA A 236 2.07 -17.14 18.56
C ALA A 236 0.79 -17.02 17.72
N SER A 237 0.04 -15.93 17.90
CA SER A 237 -1.27 -15.75 17.26
C SER A 237 -1.31 -14.65 16.21
N GLY A 238 -0.32 -13.75 16.20
CA GLY A 238 -0.29 -12.53 15.40
C GLY A 238 -1.31 -11.48 15.83
N LYS A 239 -1.98 -11.65 16.97
CA LYS A 239 -3.02 -10.73 17.47
C LYS A 239 -2.41 -9.67 18.39
N LEU A 240 -3.08 -8.53 18.51
CA LEU A 240 -2.66 -7.49 19.46
C LEU A 240 -2.82 -7.97 20.91
N ASP A 241 -1.76 -7.82 21.71
CA ASP A 241 -1.84 -7.87 23.16
C ASP A 241 -2.36 -6.53 23.67
N THR A 242 -3.67 -6.46 23.90
CA THR A 242 -4.30 -5.25 24.42
C THR A 242 -4.12 -5.07 25.94
N THR A 243 -3.37 -5.92 26.63
CA THR A 243 -3.09 -5.77 28.07
C THR A 243 -1.76 -5.04 28.32
N ARG A 244 -0.82 -5.09 27.37
CA ARG A 244 0.46 -4.39 27.40
C ARG A 244 0.41 -3.22 26.43
N ARG A 245 -0.02 -2.07 26.93
CA ARG A 245 -0.13 -0.84 26.13
C ARG A 245 0.90 0.16 26.61
N HIS A 246 1.71 0.64 25.67
CA HIS A 246 2.49 1.84 25.87
C HIS A 246 1.88 2.97 25.03
N VAL A 247 1.97 4.20 25.54
CA VAL A 247 1.44 5.38 24.85
C VAL A 247 2.62 6.28 24.54
N ALA A 248 2.96 6.40 23.27
CA ALA A 248 3.90 7.38 22.77
C ALA A 248 3.13 8.63 22.34
N LYS A 249 3.09 9.66 23.20
CA LYS A 249 2.52 10.94 22.83
C LYS A 249 3.58 11.79 22.14
N ALA A 250 3.41 12.03 20.84
CA ALA A 250 4.17 13.04 20.14
C ALA A 250 3.59 14.43 20.48
N TYR A 251 4.29 15.17 21.34
CA TYR A 251 3.87 16.52 21.70
C TYR A 251 4.59 17.57 20.84
N GLY A 252 3.78 18.34 20.11
CA GLY A 252 4.02 19.74 19.78
C GLY A 252 4.07 20.11 18.29
N TYR A 253 4.09 21.42 18.05
CA TYR A 253 3.11 22.08 17.18
C TYR A 253 3.67 22.68 15.89
N ASP A 254 4.85 22.34 15.43
CA ASP A 254 5.34 22.93 14.19
C ASP A 254 5.03 21.95 13.04
N ASN A 255 3.90 22.16 12.36
CA ASN A 255 3.44 21.59 11.07
C ASN A 255 3.33 20.06 10.86
N ILE A 256 3.65 19.22 11.84
CA ILE A 256 3.17 17.82 11.87
C ILE A 256 1.68 17.76 12.28
N GLY A 257 1.22 18.80 12.98
CA GLY A 257 0.06 18.74 13.85
C GLY A 257 -1.31 19.09 13.27
N ASP A 258 -1.45 19.39 11.97
CA ASP A 258 -2.77 19.70 11.40
C ASP A 258 -3.25 18.69 10.35
N ASN A 259 -2.33 17.86 9.83
CA ASN A 259 -2.46 17.21 8.53
C ASN A 259 -1.69 15.88 8.43
N CYS A 260 -1.30 15.28 9.56
CA CYS A 260 -0.54 14.03 9.57
C CYS A 260 -1.34 12.91 8.88
N GLN A 261 -0.80 12.38 7.78
CA GLN A 261 -1.38 11.27 7.02
C GLN A 261 -0.65 9.95 7.26
N GLY A 262 0.61 9.98 7.70
CA GLY A 262 1.37 8.75 7.88
C GLY A 262 2.54 8.86 8.86
N ILE A 263 2.84 7.74 9.49
CA ILE A 263 4.08 7.50 10.22
C ILE A 263 4.75 6.25 9.64
N ALA A 264 6.07 6.28 9.55
CA ALA A 264 6.87 5.13 9.16
C ALA A 264 8.14 5.08 9.99
N MET A 265 8.74 3.90 10.06
CA MET A 265 9.85 3.63 10.96
C MET A 265 10.79 2.60 10.33
N ASP A 266 12.08 2.91 10.29
CA ASP A 266 13.14 1.94 10.05
C ASP A 266 14.13 1.92 11.23
N ASP A 267 15.24 1.18 11.09
CA ASP A 267 16.26 1.05 12.14
C ASP A 267 16.94 2.38 12.53
N HIS A 268 16.93 3.37 11.63
CA HIS A 268 17.68 4.61 11.76
C HIS A 268 16.79 5.82 12.01
N PHE A 269 15.55 5.82 11.51
CA PHE A 269 14.70 6.99 11.46
C PHE A 269 13.23 6.72 11.82
N ILE A 270 12.57 7.80 12.25
CA ILE A 270 11.11 7.93 12.30
C ILE A 270 10.74 8.96 11.23
N TYR A 271 9.74 8.64 10.42
CA TYR A 271 9.24 9.48 9.35
C TYR A 271 7.82 9.90 9.65
N LEU A 272 7.50 11.17 9.44
CA LEU A 272 6.15 11.70 9.53
C LEU A 272 5.76 12.41 8.24
N ALA A 273 4.67 11.96 7.64
CA ALA A 273 4.05 12.52 6.46
C ALA A 273 2.86 13.39 6.86
N ALA A 274 2.79 14.60 6.34
CA ALA A 274 1.64 15.48 6.49
C ALA A 274 1.19 16.09 5.16
N SER A 275 -0.12 16.22 4.94
CA SER A 275 -0.75 16.69 3.71
C SER A 275 -2.14 17.28 3.95
N ASP A 276 -2.47 18.41 3.30
CA ASP A 276 -3.74 19.15 3.47
C ASP A 276 -4.43 19.43 2.12
N GLY A 277 -4.68 18.37 1.38
CA GLY A 277 -5.39 18.45 0.10
C GLY A 277 -4.61 19.17 -1.02
N PRO A 278 -5.30 19.72 -2.03
CA PRO A 278 -4.69 20.08 -3.32
C PRO A 278 -3.96 21.42 -3.32
N SER A 279 -4.24 22.31 -2.37
CA SER A 279 -3.72 23.69 -2.37
C SER A 279 -2.45 23.85 -1.53
N MET A 280 -2.03 22.80 -0.81
CA MET A 280 -0.86 22.86 0.05
C MET A 280 0.08 21.68 -0.23
N GLN A 281 1.36 21.98 -0.20
CA GLN A 281 2.41 20.99 -0.36
C GLN A 281 2.42 20.03 0.81
N SER A 282 2.65 18.75 0.53
CA SER A 282 2.89 17.78 1.59
C SER A 282 4.29 17.99 2.19
N THR A 283 4.48 17.51 3.40
CA THR A 283 5.77 17.54 4.10
C THR A 283 6.13 16.16 4.62
N LEU A 284 7.43 15.87 4.55
CA LEU A 284 8.05 14.70 5.17
C LEU A 284 9.08 15.17 6.17
N SER A 285 8.80 14.96 7.45
CA SER A 285 9.72 15.22 8.56
C SER A 285 10.46 13.94 8.93
N VAL A 286 11.79 14.01 8.99
CA VAL A 286 12.68 12.86 9.29
C VAL A 286 13.36 13.09 10.63
N PHE A 287 13.24 12.12 11.53
CA PHE A 287 13.77 12.14 12.89
C PHE A 287 14.71 10.96 13.11
N LYS A 288 15.66 11.08 14.03
CA LYS A 288 16.46 9.92 14.45
C LYS A 288 15.58 8.89 15.15
N ARG A 289 15.92 7.61 15.00
CA ARG A 289 15.35 6.53 15.81
C ARG A 289 15.56 6.83 17.30
N GLY A 290 14.49 6.71 18.09
CA GLY A 290 14.52 6.98 19.53
C GLY A 290 14.27 8.44 19.92
N GLU A 291 14.03 9.34 18.96
CA GLU A 291 13.52 10.68 19.28
C GLU A 291 12.17 10.56 20.01
N THR A 292 12.05 11.28 21.12
CA THR A 292 10.86 11.23 22.00
C THR A 292 9.94 12.43 21.79
N SER A 293 10.44 13.48 21.13
CA SER A 293 9.68 14.68 20.79
C SER A 293 9.75 14.93 19.28
N LEU A 294 8.69 14.56 18.58
CA LEU A 294 8.58 14.68 17.12
C LEU A 294 8.16 16.11 16.69
N LEU A 295 8.91 17.11 17.15
CA LEU A 295 8.77 18.52 16.76
C LEU A 295 9.59 18.81 15.50
N ASN A 296 9.12 19.67 14.60
CA ASN A 296 9.94 20.08 13.45
C ASN A 296 11.32 20.65 13.84
N SER A 297 11.45 21.31 14.99
CA SER A 297 12.74 21.78 15.53
C SER A 297 13.71 20.66 15.90
N ASN A 298 13.21 19.44 16.15
CA ASN A 298 13.99 18.23 16.41
C ASN A 298 14.16 17.36 15.16
N ALA A 299 13.46 17.67 14.06
CA ALA A 299 13.61 16.95 12.81
C ALA A 299 15.02 17.19 12.25
N GLN A 300 15.67 16.10 11.80
CA GLN A 300 16.94 16.20 11.09
C GLN A 300 16.77 16.86 9.72
N LYS A 301 15.61 16.63 9.10
CA LYS A 301 15.26 17.17 7.80
C LYS A 301 13.75 17.32 7.70
N ILE A 302 13.32 18.37 7.04
CA ILE A 302 11.94 18.55 6.59
C ILE A 302 12.00 18.74 5.08
N ILE A 303 11.21 17.95 4.37
CA ILE A 303 11.24 17.87 2.91
C ILE A 303 9.86 18.25 2.40
N THR A 304 9.81 19.21 1.48
CA THR A 304 8.59 19.55 0.73
C THR A 304 8.37 18.50 -0.36
N LEU A 305 7.18 17.93 -0.38
CA LEU A 305 6.71 16.94 -1.34
C LEU A 305 5.46 17.46 -2.08
N PRO A 306 5.12 16.88 -3.24
CA PRO A 306 3.88 17.19 -3.94
C PRO A 306 2.65 17.02 -3.05
N PRO A 307 1.53 17.73 -3.33
CA PRO A 307 0.31 17.64 -2.53
C PRO A 307 -0.29 16.22 -2.50
N ARG A 308 -1.17 15.98 -1.51
CA ARG A 308 -1.98 14.74 -1.39
C ARG A 308 -1.16 13.46 -1.16
N LEU A 309 -0.08 13.57 -0.38
CA LEU A 309 0.62 12.41 0.18
C LEU A 309 -0.24 11.72 1.23
N GLU A 310 -0.56 10.45 1.05
CA GLU A 310 -1.45 9.68 1.95
C GLU A 310 -0.65 8.74 2.86
N GLN A 311 0.27 7.94 2.32
CA GLN A 311 1.09 7.05 3.14
C GLN A 311 2.55 6.98 2.67
N ILE A 312 3.43 6.69 3.63
CA ILE A 312 4.84 6.39 3.43
C ILE A 312 5.19 5.02 4.02
N TYR A 313 6.14 4.30 3.42
CA TYR A 313 6.58 2.99 3.92
C TYR A 313 8.05 2.71 3.57
N PRO A 314 8.94 2.33 4.51
CA PRO A 314 10.34 2.04 4.20
C PRO A 314 10.47 0.71 3.44
N ASP A 315 11.32 0.66 2.42
CA ASP A 315 11.45 -0.54 1.56
C ASP A 315 12.41 -1.61 2.12
N GLY A 316 13.08 -1.32 3.25
CA GLY A 316 14.10 -2.15 3.89
C GLY A 316 15.49 -2.05 3.28
N ASN A 317 15.66 -1.34 2.16
CA ASN A 317 16.89 -1.23 1.37
C ASN A 317 17.35 0.23 1.17
N GLY A 318 16.89 1.14 2.03
CA GLY A 318 17.27 2.56 2.00
C GLY A 318 16.38 3.43 1.10
N GLY A 319 15.28 2.89 0.59
CA GLY A 319 14.18 3.63 -0.04
C GLY A 319 12.99 3.84 0.91
N LEU A 320 12.21 4.87 0.62
CA LEU A 320 10.94 5.18 1.26
C LEU A 320 9.88 5.30 0.16
N LEU A 321 8.92 4.37 0.15
CA LEU A 321 7.74 4.46 -0.72
C LEU A 321 6.91 5.67 -0.30
N THR A 322 6.41 6.42 -1.27
CA THR A 322 5.46 7.51 -1.09
C THR A 322 4.25 7.30 -2.00
N LEU A 323 3.06 7.29 -1.42
CA LEU A 323 1.78 7.11 -2.11
C LEU A 323 0.96 8.39 -2.07
N TYR A 324 0.37 8.77 -3.20
CA TYR A 324 -0.45 9.96 -3.33
C TYR A 324 -1.83 9.62 -3.89
N GLU A 325 -2.86 10.33 -3.44
CA GLU A 325 -4.22 10.20 -3.98
C GLU A 325 -4.50 11.16 -5.14
N SER A 326 -3.54 12.01 -5.51
CA SER A 326 -3.75 13.12 -6.45
C SER A 326 -4.23 12.71 -7.84
N ALA A 327 -3.94 11.50 -8.30
CA ALA A 327 -4.41 10.99 -9.59
C ALA A 327 -5.77 10.28 -9.54
N ALA A 328 -6.37 10.09 -8.36
CA ALA A 328 -7.70 9.49 -8.24
C ALA A 328 -8.76 10.32 -8.96
N SER A 329 -9.82 9.67 -9.47
CA SER A 329 -10.91 10.33 -10.20
C SER A 329 -11.51 11.53 -9.44
N ALA A 330 -11.68 11.39 -8.13
CA ALA A 330 -12.18 12.42 -7.24
C ALA A 330 -11.33 13.71 -7.21
N TYR A 331 -10.03 13.63 -7.54
CA TYR A 331 -9.06 14.70 -7.31
C TYR A 331 -8.26 15.12 -8.55
N ARG A 332 -8.26 14.31 -9.62
CA ARG A 332 -7.44 14.53 -10.82
C ARG A 332 -7.79 15.78 -11.63
N ASN A 333 -8.83 16.51 -11.25
CA ASN A 333 -9.19 17.82 -11.83
C ASN A 333 -8.77 18.99 -10.93
N GLU A 334 -8.07 18.73 -9.81
CA GLU A 334 -7.66 19.72 -8.82
C GLU A 334 -6.14 19.82 -8.71
N GLY A 335 -5.56 20.92 -9.20
CA GLY A 335 -4.12 21.15 -9.19
C GLY A 335 -3.41 20.70 -10.47
N SER A 336 -2.08 20.57 -10.42
CA SER A 336 -1.23 20.19 -11.57
C SER A 336 -0.23 19.08 -11.29
N ASP A 337 0.06 18.81 -10.01
CA ASP A 337 1.19 17.97 -9.60
C ASP A 337 0.70 16.56 -9.25
N HIS A 338 -0.08 15.98 -10.15
CA HIS A 338 -0.69 14.67 -9.97
C HIS A 338 0.37 13.57 -10.06
N ILE A 339 0.14 12.46 -9.35
CA ILE A 339 1.05 11.33 -9.30
C ILE A 339 0.23 10.05 -9.47
N ASP A 340 0.45 9.33 -10.57
CA ASP A 340 -0.29 8.11 -10.93
C ASP A 340 0.45 6.82 -10.58
N ARG A 341 1.46 6.95 -9.72
CA ARG A 341 2.37 5.89 -9.33
C ARG A 341 2.83 6.04 -7.89
N VAL A 342 3.15 4.93 -7.23
CA VAL A 342 3.95 4.95 -6.01
C VAL A 342 5.39 5.30 -6.40
N LEU A 343 6.01 6.22 -5.67
CA LEU A 343 7.42 6.59 -5.86
C LEU A 343 8.27 5.96 -4.76
N THR A 344 9.45 5.46 -5.11
CA THR A 344 10.46 5.06 -4.10
C THR A 344 11.51 6.16 -3.99
N MET A 345 11.64 6.78 -2.82
CA MET A 345 12.61 7.86 -2.56
C MET A 345 13.81 7.35 -1.75
N ASN A 346 15.02 7.47 -2.28
CA ASN A 346 16.25 7.15 -1.56
C ASN A 346 16.43 8.04 -0.32
N ILE A 347 16.53 7.42 0.85
CA ILE A 347 16.58 8.10 2.15
C ILE A 347 17.85 8.93 2.31
N GLN A 348 19.01 8.41 1.90
CA GLN A 348 20.27 9.13 2.04
C GLN A 348 20.31 10.37 1.14
N ASP A 349 19.81 10.23 -0.08
CA ASP A 349 19.65 11.36 -0.97
C ASP A 349 18.70 12.39 -0.36
N MET A 350 17.53 11.99 0.14
CA MET A 350 16.61 12.91 0.84
C MET A 350 17.29 13.72 1.96
N LEU A 351 18.21 13.10 2.70
CA LEU A 351 18.93 13.72 3.82
C LEU A 351 20.10 14.60 3.38
N ALA A 352 20.69 14.35 2.21
CA ALA A 352 21.83 15.10 1.72
C ALA A 352 21.56 16.62 1.68
N SER A 353 22.59 17.41 1.97
CA SER A 353 22.55 18.86 1.75
C SER A 353 22.58 19.12 0.25
N LYS A 354 21.80 20.10 -0.22
CA LYS A 354 21.84 20.55 -1.62
C LYS A 354 23.21 21.13 -1.97
#